data_AF-W2ZZ87-F1
#
_entry.id   AF-W2ZZ87-F1
#
_cell.length_a   1.000
_cell.length_b   1.000
_cell.length_c   1.000
_cell.angle_alpha   90.00
_cell.angle_beta   90.00
_cell.angle_gamma   90.00
#
_symmetry.space_group_name_H-M   'P 1'
#
loop_
_entity.id
_entity.type
_entity.pdbx_description
1 polymer ?
#
loop_
_entity_poly.entity_id
_entity_poly.type
_entity_poly.pdbx_seq_one_letter_code
_entity_poly.pdbx_strand_id
1 'polypeptide(L)'
;MYEGNTFGTQHGSGEDATAPAVVDTGEALHAPKQLDDWRNRDTQPKRRQRACKVCWLLRASDKRATTTASFCDACSESGPIFLCMKPCRQMRGVAMTCWDIWHREWRNGKLVPADTGRSIRVPPSCRTDCRFPLLHQVHQSNLLRLLLPASTSKRRRMNI
;
A
#
# COMPACT_ATOMS: atom_id res chain seq x y z
N MET A 1 24.98 47.90 -25.04
CA MET A 1 23.68 47.53 -25.63
C MET A 1 23.83 46.10 -26.10
N TYR A 2 23.10 45.16 -25.51
CA TYR A 2 23.25 43.73 -25.84
C TYR A 2 22.31 43.41 -27.00
N GLU A 3 22.88 42.87 -28.08
CA GLU A 3 22.17 42.53 -29.31
C GLU A 3 21.19 41.38 -29.06
N GLY A 4 19.98 41.52 -29.59
CA GLY A 4 18.86 40.60 -29.38
C GLY A 4 19.11 39.24 -30.03
N ASN A 5 18.98 38.18 -29.23
CA ASN A 5 19.01 36.81 -29.73
C ASN A 5 17.57 36.32 -29.94
N THR A 6 17.18 36.23 -31.21
CA THR A 6 15.88 35.73 -31.68
C THR A 6 15.84 34.20 -31.51
N PHE A 7 15.05 33.71 -30.56
CA PHE A 7 14.77 32.28 -30.43
C PHE A 7 13.90 31.83 -31.62
N GLY A 8 14.51 31.09 -32.54
CA GLY A 8 13.84 30.52 -33.70
C GLY A 8 12.79 29.49 -33.31
N THR A 9 11.56 29.72 -33.78
CA THR A 9 10.47 28.75 -33.87
C THR A 9 10.90 27.61 -34.80
N GLN A 10 10.93 26.37 -34.30
CA GLN A 10 10.93 25.19 -35.16
C GLN A 10 9.53 24.59 -35.17
N HIS A 11 8.83 24.82 -36.29
CA HIS A 11 7.75 23.96 -36.74
C HIS A 11 8.37 22.64 -37.24
N GLY A 12 8.06 21.54 -36.55
CA GLY A 12 8.22 20.19 -37.05
C GLY A 12 6.84 19.54 -37.18
N SER A 13 6.31 19.54 -38.39
CA SER A 13 5.14 18.76 -38.80
C SER A 13 5.60 17.47 -39.48
N GLY A 14 4.93 16.35 -39.16
CA GLY A 14 5.16 15.01 -39.72
C GLY A 14 5.04 13.97 -38.60
N GLU A 15 3.83 13.67 -38.12
CA GLU A 15 2.96 12.63 -38.68
C GLU A 15 3.63 11.24 -38.69
N ASP A 16 3.51 10.53 -37.57
CA ASP A 16 3.24 9.09 -37.63
C ASP A 16 2.36 8.71 -36.44
N ALA A 17 1.06 8.82 -36.69
CA ALA A 17 0.01 8.38 -35.80
C ALA A 17 -0.08 6.85 -35.84
N THR A 18 0.77 6.17 -35.07
CA THR A 18 0.45 4.82 -34.60
C THR A 18 -0.11 4.94 -33.19
N ALA A 19 -1.44 5.01 -33.13
CA ALA A 19 -2.20 4.87 -31.90
C ALA A 19 -1.80 3.54 -31.22
N PRO A 20 -1.37 3.52 -29.95
CA PRO A 20 -1.52 2.30 -29.18
C PRO A 20 -3.02 2.11 -28.99
N ALA A 21 -3.54 1.04 -29.56
CA ALA A 21 -4.90 0.57 -29.37
C ALA A 21 -5.27 0.67 -27.89
N VAL A 22 -6.13 1.63 -27.57
CA VAL A 22 -6.91 1.64 -26.34
C VAL A 22 -7.86 0.47 -26.44
N VAL A 23 -7.41 -0.68 -25.94
CA VAL A 23 -8.31 -1.77 -25.58
C VAL A 23 -9.05 -1.29 -24.34
N ASP A 24 -10.26 -0.78 -24.58
CA ASP A 24 -11.30 -0.59 -23.59
C ASP A 24 -11.66 -1.94 -22.98
N THR A 25 -11.53 -2.05 -21.66
CA THR A 25 -12.30 -3.02 -20.88
C THR A 25 -12.45 -2.51 -19.45
N GLY A 26 -13.31 -1.50 -19.23
CA GLY A 26 -14.03 -1.30 -17.96
C GLY A 26 -13.24 -1.48 -16.64
N GLU A 27 -11.98 -1.05 -16.59
CA GLU A 27 -11.15 -1.14 -15.39
C GLU A 27 -11.30 0.15 -14.59
N ALA A 28 -11.61 0.01 -13.30
CA ALA A 28 -11.54 1.12 -12.36
C ALA A 28 -10.25 1.91 -12.60
N LEU A 29 -10.35 3.22 -12.89
CA LEU A 29 -9.22 4.07 -13.26
C LEU A 29 -8.07 3.91 -12.25
N HIS A 30 -7.10 3.06 -12.61
CA HIS A 30 -5.95 2.77 -11.78
C HIS A 30 -5.03 3.99 -11.87
N ALA A 31 -5.13 4.87 -10.88
CA ALA A 31 -4.29 6.06 -10.76
C ALA A 31 -3.28 5.88 -9.61
N PRO A 32 -2.00 6.19 -9.83
CA PRO A 32 -0.99 6.11 -8.78
C PRO A 32 -1.24 7.19 -7.73
N LYS A 33 -1.48 6.76 -6.49
CA LYS A 33 -1.64 7.64 -5.31
C LYS A 33 -0.39 7.59 -4.45
N GLN A 34 -0.09 8.68 -3.75
CA GLN A 34 1.04 8.73 -2.83
C GLN A 34 0.57 8.58 -1.40
N LEU A 35 1.24 7.74 -0.63
CA LEU A 35 0.98 7.53 0.79
C LEU A 35 1.25 8.84 1.55
N ASP A 36 0.21 9.30 2.26
CA ASP A 36 0.29 10.45 3.15
C ASP A 36 0.40 10.03 4.62
N ASP A 37 1.32 9.12 4.89
CA ASP A 37 1.65 8.64 6.23
C ASP A 37 3.13 8.97 6.50
N TRP A 38 3.37 9.71 7.57
CA TRP A 38 4.66 10.30 7.92
C TRP A 38 5.18 9.70 9.24
N ARG A 39 6.50 9.50 9.33
CA ARG A 39 7.23 9.13 10.56
C ARG A 39 7.98 10.33 11.11
N ASN A 40 8.16 10.32 12.43
CA ASN A 40 8.86 11.30 13.25
C ASN A 40 8.15 12.66 13.25
N ARG A 41 7.44 12.95 14.34
CA ARG A 41 6.79 14.26 14.57
C ARG A 41 7.76 15.27 15.17
N ASP A 42 8.74 14.77 15.93
CA ASP A 42 9.71 15.57 16.69
C ASP A 42 11.01 15.88 15.91
N THR A 43 11.21 15.23 14.76
CA THR A 43 12.35 15.44 13.84
C THR A 43 11.82 15.74 12.44
N GLN A 44 12.70 15.98 11.46
CA GLN A 44 12.34 16.14 10.06
C GLN A 44 11.36 15.02 9.63
N PRO A 45 10.13 15.38 9.21
CA PRO A 45 9.11 14.41 8.90
C PRO A 45 9.53 13.63 7.65
N LYS A 46 9.52 12.30 7.75
CA LYS A 46 9.85 11.41 6.62
C LYS A 46 8.65 10.55 6.25
N ARG A 47 8.22 10.62 4.99
CA ARG A 47 7.13 9.77 4.48
C ARG A 47 7.48 8.30 4.68
N ARG A 48 6.53 7.51 5.16
CA ARG A 48 6.71 6.08 5.29
C ARG A 48 6.79 5.45 3.91
N GLN A 49 7.79 4.60 3.71
CA GLN A 49 7.93 3.81 2.50
C GLN A 49 7.49 2.36 2.80
N ARG A 50 6.86 1.69 1.83
CA ARG A 50 6.51 0.26 1.91
C ARG A 50 7.18 -0.49 0.76
N ALA A 51 7.39 -1.79 0.91
CA ALA A 51 8.04 -2.60 -0.13
C ALA A 51 7.14 -2.72 -1.37
N CYS A 52 7.71 -2.46 -2.56
CA CYS A 52 7.05 -2.69 -3.84
C CYS A 52 6.77 -4.19 -4.02
N LYS A 53 5.53 -4.54 -4.39
CA LYS A 53 5.13 -5.95 -4.56
C LYS A 53 5.85 -6.64 -5.71
N VAL A 54 5.98 -5.97 -6.85
CA VAL A 54 6.70 -6.51 -8.01
C VAL A 54 8.19 -6.72 -7.68
N CYS A 55 8.84 -5.74 -7.05
CA CYS A 55 10.24 -5.90 -6.62
C CYS A 55 10.40 -7.01 -5.56
N TRP A 56 9.43 -7.16 -4.66
CA TRP A 56 9.47 -8.20 -3.62
C TRP A 56 9.40 -9.61 -4.20
N LEU A 57 8.57 -9.80 -5.22
CA LEU A 57 8.44 -11.06 -5.92
C LEU A 57 9.70 -11.32 -6.74
N LEU A 58 10.05 -10.40 -7.64
CA LEU A 58 11.10 -10.62 -8.63
C LEU A 58 12.54 -10.48 -8.11
N ARG A 59 12.75 -10.07 -6.84
CA ARG A 59 14.12 -9.95 -6.29
C ARG A 59 14.80 -11.31 -6.21
N ALA A 60 16.09 -11.32 -6.53
CA ALA A 60 16.99 -12.39 -6.11
C ALA A 60 17.05 -12.46 -4.57
N SER A 61 17.39 -13.62 -4.02
CA SER A 61 17.38 -13.90 -2.57
C SER A 61 18.27 -12.95 -1.75
N ASP A 62 19.33 -12.43 -2.36
CA ASP A 62 20.33 -11.55 -1.77
C ASP A 62 19.91 -10.06 -1.71
N LYS A 63 18.91 -9.65 -2.51
CA LYS A 63 18.56 -8.23 -2.69
C LYS A 63 17.29 -7.85 -1.95
N ARG A 64 17.31 -6.68 -1.30
CA ARG A 64 16.11 -6.08 -0.70
C ARG A 64 15.18 -5.54 -1.78
N ALA A 65 13.87 -5.66 -1.55
CA ALA A 65 12.87 -5.05 -2.42
C ALA A 65 12.96 -3.52 -2.35
N THR A 66 12.82 -2.86 -3.49
CA THR A 66 12.71 -1.39 -3.52
C THR A 66 11.48 -0.95 -2.74
N THR A 67 11.64 0.09 -1.94
CA THR A 67 10.54 0.69 -1.18
C THR A 67 9.98 1.90 -1.92
N THR A 68 8.67 2.13 -1.80
CA THR A 68 7.96 3.23 -2.45
C THR A 68 6.84 3.76 -1.55
N ALA A 69 6.46 5.00 -1.77
CA ALA A 69 5.26 5.61 -1.20
C ALA A 69 4.08 5.58 -2.17
N SER A 70 4.29 5.20 -3.43
CA SER A 70 3.24 5.14 -4.44
C SER A 70 2.45 3.83 -4.33
N PHE A 71 1.13 3.92 -4.44
CA PHE A 71 0.24 2.77 -4.35
C PHE A 71 -0.99 2.90 -5.27
N CYS A 72 -1.58 1.76 -5.56
CA CYS A 72 -2.89 1.61 -6.22
C CYS A 72 -3.90 1.15 -5.17
N ASP A 73 -5.02 1.86 -5.01
CA ASP A 73 -6.14 1.44 -4.15
C ASP A 73 -7.23 0.67 -4.91
N ALA A 74 -7.40 0.92 -6.21
CA ALA A 74 -8.35 0.20 -7.04
C ALA A 74 -7.97 -1.28 -7.31
N CYS A 75 -6.73 -1.67 -7.05
CA CYS A 75 -6.20 -2.98 -7.41
C CYS A 75 -6.60 -4.12 -6.44
N SER A 76 -7.02 -3.80 -5.22
CA SER A 76 -7.41 -4.82 -4.23
C SER A 76 -8.38 -4.24 -3.20
N GLU A 77 -9.48 -4.95 -2.96
CA GLU A 77 -10.44 -4.62 -1.91
C GLU A 77 -9.84 -4.79 -0.50
N SER A 78 -8.88 -5.72 -0.37
CA SER A 78 -8.22 -6.00 0.90
C SER A 78 -7.33 -4.84 1.35
N GLY A 79 -6.70 -4.11 0.43
CA GLY A 79 -5.87 -2.96 0.78
C GLY A 79 -4.95 -2.44 -0.32
N PRO A 80 -4.23 -1.34 -0.03
CA PRO A 80 -3.43 -0.66 -1.04
C PRO A 80 -2.24 -1.50 -1.51
N ILE A 81 -2.04 -1.55 -2.83
CA ILE A 81 -0.91 -2.23 -3.47
C ILE A 81 0.20 -1.23 -3.74
N PHE A 82 1.34 -1.39 -3.05
CA PHE A 82 2.50 -0.53 -3.23
C PHE A 82 3.32 -0.95 -4.45
N LEU A 83 3.51 0.00 -5.38
CA LEU A 83 4.17 -0.20 -6.67
C LEU A 83 5.10 0.99 -6.94
N CYS A 84 6.36 0.71 -7.27
CA CYS A 84 7.30 1.78 -7.59
C CYS A 84 7.18 2.17 -9.08
N MET A 85 7.39 3.45 -9.38
CA MET A 85 7.45 3.96 -10.76
C MET A 85 8.82 3.77 -11.41
N LYS A 86 9.75 3.11 -10.70
CA LYS A 86 11.11 2.95 -11.20
C LYS A 86 11.11 1.95 -12.36
N PRO A 87 11.70 2.30 -13.52
CA PRO A 87 11.93 1.33 -14.59
C PRO A 87 12.88 0.28 -14.02
N CYS A 88 12.36 -0.92 -13.83
CA CYS A 88 13.06 -1.93 -13.03
C CYS A 88 13.56 -3.08 -13.89
N ARG A 89 12.83 -3.45 -14.96
CA ARG A 89 13.06 -4.71 -15.68
C ARG A 89 12.67 -4.61 -17.14
N GLN A 90 13.47 -5.29 -17.97
CA GLN A 90 13.07 -5.63 -19.32
C GLN A 90 12.09 -6.81 -19.25
N MET A 91 10.88 -6.58 -19.73
CA MET A 91 9.89 -7.62 -19.99
C MET A 91 9.66 -7.63 -21.49
N ARG A 92 9.88 -8.79 -22.14
CA ARG A 92 9.80 -8.93 -23.61
C ARG A 92 10.69 -7.93 -24.37
N GLY A 93 11.86 -7.61 -23.81
CA GLY A 93 12.81 -6.64 -24.39
C GLY A 93 12.48 -5.16 -24.12
N VAL A 94 11.34 -4.84 -23.51
CA VAL A 94 10.94 -3.46 -23.20
C VAL A 94 11.12 -3.16 -21.71
N ALA A 95 11.77 -2.05 -21.39
CA ALA A 95 11.88 -1.58 -20.01
C ALA A 95 10.50 -1.11 -19.51
N MET A 96 9.92 -1.86 -18.57
CA MET A 96 8.63 -1.51 -17.97
C MET A 96 8.81 -1.07 -16.51
N THR A 97 7.92 -0.18 -16.06
CA THR A 97 7.83 0.18 -14.64
C THR A 97 7.16 -0.94 -13.86
N CYS A 98 7.37 -1.01 -12.54
CA CYS A 98 6.63 -1.97 -11.72
C CYS A 98 5.12 -1.70 -11.71
N TRP A 99 4.70 -0.46 -11.99
CA TRP A 99 3.30 -0.14 -12.22
C TRP A 99 2.77 -0.87 -13.46
N ASP A 100 3.45 -0.74 -14.60
CA ASP A 100 3.01 -1.37 -15.85
C ASP A 100 3.03 -2.89 -15.77
N ILE A 101 4.05 -3.48 -15.15
CA ILE A 101 4.14 -4.94 -14.96
C ILE A 101 2.93 -5.45 -14.17
N TRP A 102 2.55 -4.74 -13.10
CA TRP A 102 1.43 -5.16 -12.26
C TRP A 102 0.09 -5.11 -12.99
N HIS A 103 -0.18 -4.03 -13.73
CA HIS A 103 -1.46 -3.83 -14.40
C HIS A 103 -1.54 -4.58 -15.73
N ARG A 104 -0.49 -4.48 -16.57
CA ARG A 104 -0.49 -5.05 -17.93
C ARG A 104 -0.14 -6.53 -17.96
N GLU A 105 0.97 -6.93 -17.36
CA GLU A 105 1.44 -8.32 -17.44
C GLU A 105 0.71 -9.21 -16.42
N TRP A 106 0.56 -8.74 -15.19
CA TRP A 106 -0.06 -9.52 -14.11
C TRP A 106 -1.58 -9.32 -13.99
N ARG A 107 -2.21 -8.52 -14.87
CA ARG A 107 -3.67 -8.27 -14.88
C ARG A 107 -4.20 -7.92 -13.48
N ASN A 108 -3.61 -6.91 -12.85
CA ASN A 108 -3.92 -6.44 -11.50
C ASN A 108 -3.64 -7.47 -10.38
N GLY A 109 -2.70 -8.40 -10.61
CA GLY A 109 -2.31 -9.42 -9.65
C GLY A 109 -3.00 -10.78 -9.84
N LYS A 110 -3.83 -10.95 -10.88
CA LYS A 110 -4.50 -12.22 -11.21
C LYS A 110 -3.56 -13.24 -11.86
N LEU A 111 -2.56 -12.79 -12.62
CA LEU A 111 -1.61 -13.63 -13.35
C LEU A 111 -0.20 -13.55 -12.75
N VAL A 112 -0.11 -13.55 -11.42
CA VAL A 112 1.18 -13.51 -10.73
C VAL A 112 1.87 -14.87 -10.90
N PRO A 113 3.10 -14.92 -11.40
CA PRO A 113 3.84 -16.16 -11.58
C PRO A 113 4.00 -16.93 -10.24
N ALA A 114 3.46 -18.14 -10.18
CA ALA A 114 3.49 -18.99 -8.98
C ALA A 114 4.90 -19.60 -8.73
N ASP A 115 5.72 -19.66 -9.78
CA ASP A 115 7.11 -20.10 -9.79
C ASP A 115 8.05 -19.28 -8.89
N THR A 116 7.61 -18.09 -8.47
CA THR A 116 8.44 -17.17 -7.68
C THR A 116 8.63 -17.63 -6.22
N GLY A 117 7.88 -18.66 -5.79
CA GLY A 117 7.97 -19.27 -4.45
C GLY A 117 7.58 -18.31 -3.31
N ARG A 118 6.96 -17.17 -3.63
CA ARG A 118 6.63 -16.08 -2.71
C ARG A 118 5.20 -15.62 -2.94
N SER A 119 4.41 -15.57 -1.88
CA SER A 119 3.03 -15.06 -1.91
C SER A 119 2.98 -13.54 -1.76
N ILE A 120 2.07 -12.88 -2.47
CA ILE A 120 1.76 -11.47 -2.22
C ILE A 120 0.96 -11.34 -0.92
N ARG A 121 1.43 -10.49 -0.01
CA ARG A 121 0.70 -10.14 1.21
C ARG A 121 0.18 -8.71 1.10
N VAL A 122 -1.11 -8.52 0.93
CA VAL A 122 -1.71 -7.18 0.96
C VAL A 122 -1.99 -6.84 2.42
N PRO A 123 -1.40 -5.76 2.98
CA PRO A 123 -1.79 -5.32 4.30
C PRO A 123 -3.27 -4.90 4.24
N PRO A 124 -4.07 -5.23 5.26
CA PRO A 124 -5.45 -4.81 5.30
C PRO A 124 -5.52 -3.28 5.16
N SER A 125 -6.49 -2.78 4.39
CA SER A 125 -6.80 -1.37 4.34
C SER A 125 -7.14 -0.93 5.75
N CYS A 126 -6.45 0.10 6.25
CA CYS A 126 -6.85 0.74 7.50
C CYS A 126 -8.10 1.58 7.24
N ARG A 127 -9.22 0.93 6.87
CA ARG A 127 -10.51 1.61 6.76
C ARG A 127 -11.29 1.61 8.07
N THR A 128 -10.86 0.80 9.05
CA THR A 128 -11.43 0.84 10.41
C THR A 128 -10.41 0.32 11.42
N ASP A 129 -10.05 1.17 12.38
CA ASP A 129 -9.42 0.84 13.67
C ASP A 129 -8.19 -0.09 13.69
N CYS A 130 -7.07 0.39 13.15
CA CYS A 130 -5.74 -0.07 13.63
C CYS A 130 -5.14 0.85 14.71
N ARG A 131 -5.90 1.83 15.21
CA ARG A 131 -5.59 2.53 16.46
C ARG A 131 -6.44 1.89 17.57
N PHE A 132 -5.83 1.01 18.35
CA PHE A 132 -6.30 0.43 19.63
C PHE A 132 -7.18 -0.83 19.60
N PRO A 133 -6.56 -2.03 19.70
CA PRO A 133 -7.23 -3.23 20.22
C PRO A 133 -7.21 -3.36 21.76
N LEU A 134 -6.74 -2.37 22.53
CA LEU A 134 -6.40 -2.57 23.95
C LEU A 134 -7.15 -1.69 24.96
N LEU A 135 -8.41 -1.32 24.70
CA LEU A 135 -9.22 -0.64 25.73
C LEU A 135 -10.63 -1.17 25.97
N HIS A 136 -11.12 -2.12 25.17
CA HIS A 136 -12.48 -2.64 25.36
C HIS A 136 -12.57 -3.88 26.28
N GLN A 137 -11.43 -4.46 26.69
CA GLN A 137 -11.43 -5.65 27.56
C GLN A 137 -11.37 -5.31 29.06
N VAL A 138 -11.05 -4.07 29.43
CA VAL A 138 -10.96 -3.65 30.85
C VAL A 138 -12.30 -3.14 31.39
N HIS A 139 -13.25 -2.75 30.53
CA HIS A 139 -14.54 -2.23 31.01
C HIS A 139 -15.53 -3.34 31.42
N GLN A 140 -15.54 -4.50 30.75
CA GLN A 140 -16.46 -5.59 31.08
C GLN A 140 -16.12 -6.29 32.41
N SER A 141 -14.85 -6.30 32.82
CA SER A 141 -14.42 -6.92 34.08
C SER A 141 -14.70 -6.05 35.32
N ASN A 142 -14.82 -4.73 35.16
CA ASN A 142 -15.07 -3.82 36.28
C ASN A 142 -16.55 -3.72 36.65
N LEU A 143 -17.47 -3.90 35.70
CA LEU A 143 -18.91 -3.91 35.99
C LEU A 143 -19.36 -5.20 36.69
N LEU A 144 -18.70 -6.34 36.42
CA LEU A 144 -19.04 -7.61 37.08
C LEU A 144 -18.57 -7.70 38.54
N ARG A 145 -17.61 -6.86 38.95
CA ARG A 145 -17.13 -6.80 40.35
C ARG A 145 -18.00 -5.93 41.27
N LEU A 146 -18.90 -5.11 40.73
CA LEU A 146 -19.76 -4.21 41.51
C LEU A 146 -21.14 -4.79 41.85
N LEU A 147 -21.47 -6.00 41.40
CA LEU A 147 -22.78 -6.62 41.61
C LEU A 147 -22.78 -7.87 42.51
N LEU A 148 -21.67 -8.20 43.17
CA LEU A 148 -21.69 -9.21 44.23
C LEU A 148 -22.06 -8.56 45.57
N PRO A 149 -23.23 -8.89 46.16
CA PRO A 149 -23.58 -8.40 47.48
C PRO A 149 -22.62 -8.98 48.52
N ALA A 150 -22.14 -8.11 49.41
CA ALA A 150 -21.33 -8.46 50.56
C ALA A 150 -22.04 -9.53 51.40
N SER A 151 -21.48 -10.74 51.40
CA SER A 151 -21.89 -11.80 52.32
C SER A 151 -21.60 -11.34 53.75
N THR A 152 -22.67 -11.00 54.47
CA THR A 152 -22.60 -10.65 55.89
C THR A 152 -22.39 -11.93 56.70
N SER A 153 -21.15 -12.14 57.15
CA SER A 153 -20.80 -13.18 58.12
C SER A 153 -21.46 -12.85 59.47
N LYS A 154 -22.68 -13.37 59.68
CA LYS A 154 -23.30 -13.44 61.01
C LYS A 154 -22.61 -14.53 61.82
N ARG A 155 -21.59 -14.16 62.61
CA ARG A 155 -21.19 -14.96 63.77
C ARG A 155 -22.35 -14.99 64.77
N ARG A 156 -23.11 -16.08 64.81
CA ARG A 156 -23.92 -16.43 65.98
C ARG A 156 -23.09 -17.34 66.88
N ARG A 157 -22.91 -16.89 68.14
CA ARG A 157 -22.76 -17.72 69.36
C ARG A 157 -23.74 -18.90 69.30
N MET A 158 -23.50 -20.13 69.78
CA MET A 158 -23.09 -20.64 71.11
C MET A 158 -23.28 -22.19 71.00
N ASN A 159 -22.49 -23.13 71.54
CA ASN A 159 -22.44 -23.63 72.92
C ASN A 159 -21.56 -24.91 72.95
N ILE A 160 -20.79 -25.12 74.02
CA ILE A 160 -20.80 -26.28 74.95
C ILE A 160 -20.17 -25.79 76.26
#